data_AF-A0A816UTD1-F1
#
_entry.id   AF-A0A816UTD1-F1
#
_cell.length_a   1.000
_cell.length_b   1.000
_cell.length_c   1.000
_cell.angle_alpha   90.00
_cell.angle_beta   90.00
_cell.angle_gamma   90.00
#
_symmetry.space_group_name_H-M   'P 1'
#
loop_
_entity.id
_entity.type
_entity.pdbx_description
1 polymer ?
#
loop_
_entity_poly.entity_id
_entity_poly.type
_entity_poly.pdbx_seq_one_letter_code
_entity_poly.pdbx_strand_id
1 'polypeptide(L)'
;MRTPILEQHSQSAHDVKAQLPFDVQERSGDEFFQHYLESAKLSNVYKYAEESINLVRTLQHAVESRAPRILCWPGWQSKFLFFPLSIVSTSFIDHCYEKAVSVLTADVKKQFQK
;
A
#
# COMPACT_ATOMS: atom_id res chain seq x y z
N MET A 1 3.79 -19.60 -1.86
CA MET A 1 2.59 -19.44 -2.71
C MET A 1 2.06 -18.00 -2.59
N ARG A 2 1.97 -17.26 -3.71
CA ARG A 2 1.37 -15.91 -3.74
C ARG A 2 -0.16 -16.03 -3.71
N THR A 3 -0.82 -15.06 -3.08
CA THR A 3 -2.29 -15.04 -3.00
C THR A 3 -2.90 -14.60 -4.32
N PRO A 4 -4.08 -15.13 -4.72
CA PRO A 4 -4.79 -14.67 -5.91
C PRO A 4 -5.09 -13.16 -5.88
N ILE A 5 -5.18 -12.56 -4.68
CA ILE A 5 -5.33 -11.11 -4.48
C ILE A 5 -4.14 -10.33 -5.07
N LEU A 6 -2.92 -10.83 -4.91
CA LEU A 6 -1.72 -10.19 -5.47
C LEU A 6 -1.69 -10.38 -6.99
N GLU A 7 -2.01 -11.59 -7.46
CA GLU A 7 -1.96 -11.93 -8.89
C GLU A 7 -3.03 -11.20 -9.72
N GLN A 8 -4.22 -11.00 -9.17
CA GLN A 8 -5.34 -10.33 -9.85
C GLN A 8 -5.37 -8.81 -9.64
N HIS A 9 -4.36 -8.24 -8.97
CA HIS A 9 -4.32 -6.81 -8.65
C HIS A 9 -4.45 -5.90 -9.88
N SER A 10 -3.79 -6.25 -11.00
CA SER A 10 -3.88 -5.48 -12.23
C SER A 10 -5.29 -5.52 -12.82
N GLN A 11 -5.93 -6.69 -12.82
CA GLN A 11 -7.29 -6.86 -13.33
C GLN A 11 -8.28 -6.03 -12.51
N SER A 12 -8.18 -6.14 -11.18
CA SER A 12 -9.02 -5.38 -10.25
C SER A 12 -8.82 -3.87 -10.42
N ALA A 13 -7.60 -3.40 -10.67
CA ALA A 13 -7.36 -1.98 -10.93
C ALA A 13 -8.04 -1.49 -12.22
N HIS A 14 -8.08 -2.33 -13.28
CA HIS A 14 -8.83 -2.01 -14.49
C HIS A 14 -10.35 -1.97 -14.24
N ASP A 15 -10.87 -2.89 -13.43
CA ASP A 15 -12.29 -2.93 -13.08
C ASP A 15 -12.70 -1.70 -12.26
N VAL A 16 -11.84 -1.26 -11.33
CA VAL A 16 -12.04 -0.01 -10.57
C VAL A 16 -12.00 1.18 -11.51
N LYS A 17 -11.06 1.22 -12.46
CA LYS A 17 -10.99 2.30 -13.45
C LYS A 17 -12.27 2.41 -14.27
N ALA A 18 -12.82 1.28 -14.73
CA ALA A 18 -14.05 1.25 -15.51
C ALA A 18 -15.27 1.77 -14.74
N GLN A 19 -15.26 1.69 -13.41
CA GLN A 19 -16.33 2.18 -12.54
C GLN A 19 -16.22 3.67 -12.19
N LEU A 20 -15.08 4.32 -12.48
CA LEU A 20 -14.89 5.73 -12.17
C LEU A 20 -15.76 6.62 -13.10
N PRO A 21 -16.22 7.78 -12.61
CA PRO A 21 -16.87 8.78 -13.47
C PRO A 21 -15.97 9.22 -14.63
N PHE A 22 -16.57 9.50 -15.79
CA PHE A 22 -15.85 9.87 -17.01
C PHE A 22 -14.85 11.02 -16.80
N ASP A 23 -15.29 12.08 -16.10
CA ASP A 23 -14.45 13.25 -15.80
C ASP A 23 -13.16 12.90 -15.05
N VAL A 24 -13.21 11.87 -14.18
CA VAL A 24 -12.05 11.41 -13.41
C VAL A 24 -11.12 10.56 -14.25
N GLN A 25 -11.68 9.74 -15.14
CA GLN A 25 -10.89 8.92 -16.07
C GLN A 25 -10.12 9.80 -17.07
N GLU A 26 -10.80 10.79 -17.66
CA GLU A 26 -10.21 11.74 -18.61
C GLU A 26 -9.11 12.57 -17.94
N ARG A 27 -9.39 13.10 -16.74
CA ARG A 27 -8.42 13.91 -15.98
C ARG A 27 -7.18 13.12 -15.55
N SER A 28 -7.35 11.85 -15.19
CA SER A 28 -6.23 11.02 -14.74
C SER A 28 -5.35 10.59 -15.90
N GLY A 29 -5.93 10.38 -17.09
CA GLY A 29 -5.22 9.95 -18.29
C GLY A 29 -4.83 8.47 -18.28
N ASP A 30 -4.84 7.85 -19.46
CA ASP A 30 -4.48 6.44 -19.62
C ASP A 30 -3.00 6.16 -19.35
N GLU A 31 -2.13 7.09 -19.77
CA GLU A 31 -0.68 6.97 -19.63
C GLU A 31 -0.25 6.97 -18.16
N PHE A 32 -0.81 7.87 -17.33
CA PHE A 32 -0.56 7.89 -15.90
C PHE A 32 -0.99 6.58 -15.23
N PHE A 33 -2.17 6.07 -15.60
CA PHE A 33 -2.68 4.83 -15.05
C PHE A 33 -1.79 3.63 -15.41
N GLN A 34 -1.33 3.53 -16.66
CA GLN A 34 -0.39 2.49 -17.07
C GLN A 34 0.96 2.62 -16.34
N HIS A 35 1.51 3.84 -16.25
CA HIS A 35 2.74 4.10 -15.52
C HIS A 35 2.63 3.72 -14.03
N TYR A 36 1.49 4.02 -13.41
CA TYR A 36 1.19 3.61 -12.03
C TYR A 36 1.19 2.09 -11.87
N LEU A 37 0.53 1.35 -12.77
CA LEU A 37 0.49 -0.12 -12.73
C LEU A 37 1.89 -0.74 -12.91
N GLU A 38 2.70 -0.23 -13.83
CA GLU A 38 4.06 -0.69 -14.03
C GLU A 38 4.95 -0.39 -12.82
N SER A 39 4.82 0.82 -12.26
CA SER A 39 5.53 1.22 -11.04
C SER A 39 5.14 0.34 -9.84
N ALA A 40 3.87 -0.02 -9.73
CA ALA A 40 3.37 -0.89 -8.65
C ALA A 40 3.96 -2.31 -8.76
N LYS A 41 4.04 -2.88 -9.97
CA LYS A 41 4.66 -4.20 -10.22
C LYS A 41 6.16 -4.23 -9.89
N LEU A 42 6.86 -3.12 -10.17
CA LEU A 42 8.29 -2.98 -9.93
C LEU A 42 8.62 -2.66 -8.47
N SER A 43 7.63 -2.32 -7.64
CA SER A 43 7.86 -1.99 -6.25
C SER A 43 8.48 -3.18 -5.49
N ASN A 44 9.52 -2.89 -4.71
CA ASN A 44 10.16 -3.91 -3.87
C ASN A 44 9.16 -4.53 -2.88
N VAL A 45 8.16 -3.76 -2.43
CA VAL A 45 7.10 -4.26 -1.56
C VAL A 45 6.31 -5.38 -2.24
N TYR A 46 5.93 -5.21 -3.52
CA TYR A 46 5.22 -6.23 -4.28
C TYR A 46 6.12 -7.43 -4.59
N LYS A 47 7.38 -7.18 -4.96
CA LYS A 47 8.34 -8.25 -5.31
C LYS A 47 8.66 -9.15 -4.11
N TYR A 48 8.92 -8.54 -2.96
CA TYR A 48 9.26 -9.23 -1.72
C TYR A 48 8.04 -9.52 -0.84
N ALA A 49 6.81 -9.34 -1.34
CA ALA A 49 5.60 -9.62 -0.59
C ALA A 49 5.66 -11.02 0.02
N GLU A 50 5.43 -11.10 1.32
CA GLU A 50 5.61 -12.32 2.09
C GLU A 50 4.64 -13.43 1.67
N GLU A 51 5.08 -14.68 1.78
CA GLU A 51 4.26 -15.81 1.41
C GLU A 51 3.10 -16.02 2.38
N SER A 52 1.92 -16.33 1.80
CA SER A 52 0.69 -16.63 2.54
C SER A 52 0.83 -17.74 3.57
N ILE A 53 1.77 -18.67 3.39
CA ILE A 53 2.01 -19.77 4.32
C ILE A 53 2.52 -19.29 5.69
N ASN A 54 3.27 -18.19 5.73
CA ASN A 54 3.75 -17.63 7.00
C ASN A 54 2.59 -17.04 7.80
N LEU A 55 1.57 -16.50 7.12
CA LEU A 55 0.34 -16.05 7.75
C LEU A 55 -0.46 -17.21 8.35
N VAL A 56 -0.62 -18.31 7.60
CA VAL A 56 -1.32 -19.51 8.09
C VAL A 56 -0.60 -20.10 9.32
N ARG A 57 0.73 -20.24 9.27
CA ARG A 57 1.52 -20.72 10.43
C ARG A 57 1.39 -19.81 11.65
N THR A 58 1.39 -18.50 11.44
CA THR A 58 1.26 -17.53 12.53
C THR A 58 -0.13 -17.63 13.18
N LEU A 59 -1.18 -17.78 12.38
CA LEU A 59 -2.54 -18.01 12.88
C LEU A 59 -2.67 -19.34 13.62
N GLN A 60 -2.11 -20.42 13.07
CA GLN A 60 -2.09 -21.73 13.72
C GLN A 60 -1.41 -21.64 15.09
N HIS A 61 -0.23 -21.01 15.16
CA HIS A 61 0.47 -20.81 16.42
C HIS A 61 -0.33 -19.95 17.41
N ALA A 62 -1.05 -18.93 16.93
CA ALA A 62 -1.88 -18.10 17.78
C ALA A 62 -3.03 -18.89 18.43
N VAL A 63 -3.69 -19.75 17.65
CA VAL A 63 -4.79 -20.60 18.13
C VAL A 63 -4.30 -21.70 19.07
N GLU A 64 -3.16 -22.32 18.78
CA GLU A 64 -2.57 -23.37 19.61
C GLU A 64 -1.90 -22.84 20.89
N SER A 65 -1.61 -21.54 20.95
CA SER A 65 -0.92 -20.95 22.09
C SER A 65 -1.81 -20.89 23.34
N ARG A 66 -1.26 -21.30 24.48
CA ARG A 66 -1.95 -21.19 25.79
C ARG A 66 -2.13 -19.76 26.28
N ALA A 67 -1.39 -18.80 25.71
CA ALA A 67 -1.44 -17.39 26.04
C ALA A 67 -1.42 -16.56 24.73
N PRO A 68 -2.58 -16.42 24.08
CA PRO A 68 -2.67 -15.73 22.80
C PRO A 68 -2.32 -14.24 22.94
N ARG A 69 -1.57 -13.72 21.97
CA ARG A 69 -1.29 -12.29 21.88
C ARG A 69 -2.40 -11.61 21.07
N ILE A 70 -2.71 -10.36 21.44
CA ILE A 70 -3.73 -9.53 20.76
C ILE A 70 -3.31 -9.23 19.30
N LEU A 71 -2.00 -9.18 19.03
CA LEU A 71 -1.45 -8.86 17.72
C LEU A 71 -0.52 -9.97 17.24
N CYS A 72 -0.90 -10.60 16.14
CA CYS A 72 -0.13 -11.61 15.44
C CYS A 72 0.52 -10.99 14.22
N TRP A 73 1.85 -10.91 14.22
CA TRP A 73 2.63 -10.33 13.12
C TRP A 73 3.15 -11.47 12.25
N PRO A 74 2.56 -11.72 11.06
CA PRO A 74 3.06 -12.72 10.16
C PRO A 74 4.41 -12.24 9.62
N GLY A 75 5.47 -12.97 9.98
CA GLY A 75 6.77 -12.79 9.35
C GLY A 75 7.59 -11.57 9.75
N TRP A 76 8.61 -11.28 8.93
CA TRP A 76 9.60 -10.26 9.25
C TRP A 76 9.16 -8.86 8.79
N GLN A 77 8.53 -8.75 7.62
CA GLN A 77 8.07 -7.46 7.08
C GLN A 77 7.07 -6.77 7.99
N SER A 78 6.13 -7.55 8.53
CA SER A 78 5.12 -7.07 9.47
C SER A 78 5.77 -6.48 10.74
N LYS A 79 6.77 -7.18 11.30
CA LYS A 79 7.43 -6.80 12.56
C LYS A 79 8.40 -5.62 12.44
N PHE A 80 9.06 -5.43 11.29
CA PHE A 80 10.16 -4.46 11.17
C PHE A 80 9.89 -3.34 10.18
N LEU A 81 8.91 -3.48 9.28
CA LEU A 81 8.51 -2.38 8.39
C LEU A 81 7.22 -1.75 8.90
N PHE A 82 6.17 -2.55 9.02
CA PHE A 82 4.83 -2.02 9.30
C PHE A 82 4.64 -1.60 10.77
N PHE A 83 5.18 -2.37 11.72
CA PHE A 83 5.09 -2.00 13.14
C PHE A 83 5.78 -0.67 13.48
N PRO A 84 7.06 -0.41 13.13
CA PRO A 84 7.64 0.89 13.38
C PRO A 84 6.92 1.98 12.59
N LEU A 85 6.51 1.72 11.33
CA LEU A 85 5.74 2.68 10.54
C LEU A 85 4.41 3.06 11.22
N SER A 86 3.74 2.12 11.90
CA SER A 86 2.52 2.42 12.66
C SER A 86 2.75 3.25 13.92
N ILE A 87 3.96 3.20 14.46
CA ILE A 87 4.36 3.93 15.69
C ILE A 87 5.04 5.26 15.35
N VAL A 88 5.40 5.48 14.09
CA VAL A 88 5.95 6.76 13.63
C VAL A 88 5.02 7.88 14.08
N SER A 89 5.57 8.77 14.90
CA SER A 89 4.84 9.90 15.47
C SER A 89 4.30 10.79 14.35
N THR A 90 3.11 11.34 14.55
CA THR A 90 2.48 12.33 13.65
C THR A 90 3.43 13.46 13.28
N SER A 91 4.28 13.90 14.20
CA SER A 91 5.28 14.96 13.93
C SER A 91 6.29 14.59 12.83
N PHE A 92 6.63 13.32 12.68
CA PHE A 92 7.52 12.89 11.60
C PHE A 92 6.80 12.87 10.25
N ILE A 93 5.53 12.46 10.25
CA ILE A 93 4.68 12.46 9.05
C ILE A 93 4.48 13.90 8.58
N ASP A 94 4.20 14.82 9.50
CA ASP A 94 4.04 16.25 9.19
C ASP A 94 5.31 16.84 8.56
N HIS A 95 6.48 16.55 9.13
CA HIS A 95 7.77 17.00 8.56
C HIS A 95 8.04 16.44 7.16
N CYS A 96 7.71 15.16 6.93
CA CYS A 96 7.80 14.55 5.61
C CYS A 96 6.81 15.19 4.62
N TYR A 97 5.60 15.49 5.06
CA TYR A 97 4.57 16.12 4.25
C TYR A 97 4.98 17.55 3.85
N GLU A 98 5.49 18.36 4.78
CA GLU A 98 5.98 19.71 4.49
C GLU A 98 7.09 19.71 3.44
N LYS A 99 8.03 18.76 3.54
CA LYS A 99 9.07 18.56 2.53
C LYS A 99 8.50 18.14 1.18
N ALA A 100 7.57 17.18 1.16
CA ALA A 100 6.95 16.72 -0.09
C ALA A 100 6.17 17.86 -0.77
N VAL A 101 5.43 18.65 -0.01
CA VAL A 101 4.71 19.83 -0.51
C VAL A 101 5.66 20.88 -1.04
N SER A 102 6.83 21.08 -0.41
CA SER A 102 7.82 22.05 -0.90
C SER A 102 8.32 21.75 -2.32
N VAL A 103 8.39 20.46 -2.69
CA VAL A 103 8.86 19.96 -3.99
C VAL A 103 7.78 20.06 -5.09
N LEU A 104 6.49 20.15 -4.73
CA LEU A 104 5.41 20.23 -5.70
C LEU A 104 5.32 21.60 -6.39
N THR A 105 5.14 21.57 -7.71
CA THR A 105 4.97 22.74 -8.59
C THR A 105 3.77 23.60 -8.15
N ALA A 106 3.88 24.92 -8.31
CA ALA A 106 2.91 25.90 -7.81
C ALA A 106 1.45 25.68 -8.27
N ASP A 107 1.24 25.05 -9.43
CA ASP A 107 -0.10 24.71 -9.94
C ASP A 107 -0.81 23.64 -9.11
N VAL A 108 -0.06 22.65 -8.60
CA VAL A 108 -0.63 21.58 -7.76
C VAL A 108 -0.96 22.10 -6.36
N LYS A 109 -0.14 23.02 -5.82
CA LYS A 109 -0.38 23.66 -4.51
C LYS A 109 -1.72 24.38 -4.44
N LYS A 110 -2.17 25.02 -5.53
CA LYS A 110 -3.46 25.73 -5.58
C LYS A 110 -4.68 24.80 -5.46
N GLN A 111 -4.54 23.53 -5.79
CA GLN A 111 -5.64 22.55 -5.70
C GLN A 111 -5.89 22.07 -4.26
N PHE A 112 -4.88 22.13 -3.39
CA PHE A 112 -4.98 21.68 -1.98
C PHE A 112 -5.33 22.80 -0.98
N GLN A 113 -5.38 24.06 -1.42
CA GLN A 113 -5.71 25.22 -0.57
C GLN A 113 -7.19 25.64 -0.62
N LYS A 114 -8.08 24.78 -1.11
CA LYS A 114 -9.53 25.04 -1.21
C LYS A 114 -10.28 24.20 -0.19
#